data_AF-A0A2S9FLH0-F1
#
_entry.id   AF-A0A2S9FLH0-F1
#
_cell.length_a   1.000
_cell.length_b   1.000
_cell.length_c   1.000
_cell.angle_alpha   90.00
_cell.angle_beta   90.00
_cell.angle_gamma   90.00
#
_symmetry.space_group_name_H-M   'P 1'
#
loop_
_entity.id
_entity.type
_entity.pdbx_description
1 polymer ?
#
loop_
_entity_poly.entity_id
_entity_poly.type
_entity_poly.pdbx_seq_one_letter_code
_entity_poly.pdbx_strand_id
1 'polypeptide(L)'
;VALLRDMLNPDDLVVGGQAFTEYPEGMPLVESAFAQRSVLPHRDIRVTAFGNRVQQAGAGIVSLSGLYADPIGAMRRAQLRRPEVSA
;
A
#
# COMPACT_ATOMS: atom_id res chain seq x y z
N VAL A 1 5.24 0.40 -14.71
CA VAL A 1 5.34 -0.80 -13.84
C VAL A 1 6.50 -1.71 -14.25
N ALA A 2 6.62 -2.13 -15.51
CA ALA A 2 7.72 -3.00 -15.98
C ALA A 2 9.13 -2.49 -15.65
N LEU A 3 9.44 -1.24 -15.99
CA LEU A 3 10.75 -0.64 -15.67
C LEU A 3 11.07 -0.64 -14.17
N LEU A 4 10.09 -0.25 -13.33
CA LEU A 4 10.28 -0.22 -11.88
C LEU A 4 10.53 -1.63 -11.31
N ARG A 5 9.79 -2.62 -11.84
CA ARG A 5 9.99 -4.02 -11.50
C ARG A 5 11.38 -4.50 -11.90
N ASP A 6 11.86 -4.13 -13.09
CA ASP A 6 13.18 -4.58 -13.56
C ASP A 6 14.33 -3.94 -12.75
N MET A 7 14.12 -2.72 -12.24
CA MET A 7 15.09 -2.04 -11.35
C MET A 7 15.13 -2.65 -9.94
N LEU A 8 13.98 -3.03 -9.38
CA LEU A 8 13.87 -3.47 -7.98
C LEU A 8 13.86 -4.99 -7.81
N ASN A 9 13.57 -5.74 -8.89
CA ASN A 9 13.36 -7.19 -8.92
C ASN A 9 12.61 -7.76 -7.68
N PRO A 10 11.38 -7.28 -7.41
CA PRO A 10 10.62 -7.73 -6.24
C PRO A 10 10.15 -9.18 -6.40
N ASP A 11 9.94 -9.85 -5.26
CA ASP A 11 9.30 -11.16 -5.21
C ASP A 11 7.82 -11.10 -5.59
N ASP A 12 7.13 -10.02 -5.23
CA ASP A 12 5.70 -9.83 -5.49
C ASP A 12 5.41 -8.47 -6.12
N LEU A 13 4.57 -8.46 -7.16
CA LEU A 13 4.09 -7.25 -7.81
C LEU A 13 2.58 -7.07 -7.58
N VAL A 14 2.25 -6.22 -6.61
CA VAL A 14 0.87 -5.89 -6.25
C VAL A 14 0.56 -4.45 -6.64
N VAL A 15 -0.52 -4.25 -7.38
CA VAL A 15 -1.00 -2.91 -7.77
C VAL A 15 -2.16 -2.47 -6.86
N GLY A 16 -2.01 -1.28 -6.28
CA GLY A 16 -3.00 -0.64 -5.42
C GLY A 16 -3.32 0.75 -5.95
N GLY A 17 -4.52 0.93 -6.49
CA GLY A 17 -4.98 2.20 -7.02
C GLY A 17 -6.29 2.03 -7.77
N GLN A 18 -7.12 3.07 -7.78
CA GLN A 18 -8.46 3.02 -8.39
C GLN A 18 -8.42 2.61 -9.86
N ALA A 19 -7.39 3.02 -10.60
CA ALA A 19 -7.17 2.59 -11.98
C ALA A 19 -7.09 1.06 -12.18
N PHE A 20 -6.70 0.31 -11.14
CA PHE A 20 -6.63 -1.15 -11.18
C PHE A 20 -7.78 -1.82 -10.42
N THR A 21 -8.27 -1.18 -9.35
CA THR A 21 -9.31 -1.76 -8.49
C THR A 21 -10.73 -1.49 -8.98
N GLU A 22 -10.95 -0.45 -9.77
CA GLU A 22 -12.28 -0.06 -10.29
C GLU A 22 -12.47 -0.43 -11.77
N TYR A 23 -11.43 -0.93 -12.45
CA TYR A 23 -11.48 -1.34 -13.85
C TYR A 23 -10.72 -2.66 -14.09
N PRO A 24 -11.25 -3.79 -13.56
CA PRO A 24 -10.60 -5.09 -13.70
C PRO A 24 -10.48 -5.56 -15.16
N GLU A 25 -11.37 -5.12 -16.04
CA GLU A 25 -11.35 -5.44 -17.48
C GLU A 25 -10.09 -4.91 -18.17
N GLY A 26 -9.43 -3.89 -17.61
CA GLY A 26 -8.17 -3.36 -18.11
C GLY A 26 -6.94 -4.21 -17.75
N MET A 27 -7.06 -5.18 -16.84
CA MET A 27 -5.91 -5.97 -16.37
C MET A 27 -5.21 -6.80 -17.45
N PRO A 28 -5.91 -7.48 -18.38
CA PRO A 28 -5.24 -8.21 -19.47
C PRO A 28 -4.38 -7.31 -20.36
N LEU A 29 -4.80 -6.05 -20.57
CA LEU A 29 -4.02 -5.06 -21.32
C LEU A 29 -2.74 -4.67 -20.54
N VAL A 30 -2.86 -4.48 -19.22
CA VAL A 30 -1.71 -4.16 -18.36
C VAL A 30 -0.73 -5.32 -18.32
N GLU A 31 -1.20 -6.55 -18.17
CA GLU A 31 -0.38 -7.76 -18.14
C GLU A 31 0.37 -7.99 -19.46
N SER A 32 -0.33 -7.86 -20.58
CA SER A 32 0.30 -7.98 -21.91
C SER A 32 1.36 -6.90 -22.15
N ALA A 33 1.06 -5.63 -21.83
CA ALA A 33 2.02 -4.54 -21.95
C ALA A 33 3.22 -4.71 -21.01
N PHE A 34 3.00 -5.27 -19.82
CA PHE A 34 4.07 -5.59 -18.86
C PHE A 34 4.97 -6.70 -19.39
N ALA A 35 4.39 -7.81 -19.87
CA ALA A 35 5.14 -8.94 -20.42
C ALA A 35 5.99 -8.55 -21.63
N GLN A 36 5.49 -7.65 -22.49
CA GLN A 36 6.22 -7.16 -23.67
C GLN A 36 7.41 -6.25 -23.31
N ARG A 37 7.38 -5.60 -22.15
CA ARG A 37 8.34 -4.53 -21.80
C ARG A 37 9.32 -4.89 -20.70
N SER A 38 9.04 -5.96 -19.97
CA SER A 38 9.92 -6.52 -18.94
C SER A 38 11.08 -7.31 -19.57
N VAL A 39 12.29 -7.14 -19.06
CA VAL A 39 13.46 -7.94 -19.50
C VAL A 39 13.78 -9.13 -18.61
N LEU A 40 13.18 -9.25 -17.41
CA LEU A 40 13.34 -10.43 -16.55
C LEU A 40 12.18 -11.42 -16.74
N PRO A 41 12.31 -12.67 -16.23
CA PRO A 41 11.31 -13.73 -16.39
C PRO A 41 9.88 -13.34 -15.98
N HIS A 42 8.90 -14.08 -16.46
CA HIS A 42 7.48 -13.83 -16.19
C HIS A 42 7.19 -13.72 -14.68
N ARG A 43 6.34 -12.75 -14.32
CA ARG A 43 5.88 -12.50 -12.95
C ARG A 43 4.42 -12.06 -13.00
N ASP A 44 3.60 -12.66 -12.13
CA ASP A 44 2.20 -12.30 -12.01
C ASP A 44 2.02 -10.91 -11.42
N ILE A 45 1.10 -10.14 -12.00
CA ILE A 45 0.64 -8.86 -11.45
C ILE A 45 -0.67 -9.14 -10.71
N ARG A 46 -0.73 -8.80 -9.43
CA ARG A 46 -1.94 -9.00 -8.62
C ARG A 46 -2.54 -7.67 -8.22
N VAL A 47 -3.87 -7.60 -8.17
CA VAL A 47 -4.57 -6.47 -7.57
C VAL A 47 -4.60 -6.65 -6.05
N THR A 48 -4.46 -5.55 -5.32
CA THR A 48 -4.56 -5.54 -3.86
C THR A 48 -5.86 -6.18 -3.35
N ALA A 49 -5.76 -7.00 -2.30
CA ALA A 49 -6.92 -7.61 -1.64
C ALA A 49 -7.83 -6.58 -0.93
N PHE A 50 -7.34 -5.36 -0.69
CA PHE A 50 -8.15 -4.27 -0.12
C PHE A 50 -9.13 -3.65 -1.13
N GLY A 51 -9.04 -4.01 -2.42
CA GLY A 51 -9.87 -3.46 -3.48
C GLY A 51 -9.86 -1.92 -3.50
N ASN A 52 -11.02 -1.32 -3.76
CA ASN A 52 -11.17 0.16 -3.80
C ASN A 52 -10.95 0.85 -2.44
N ARG A 53 -10.81 0.10 -1.34
CA ARG A 53 -10.51 0.64 -0.01
C ARG A 53 -9.01 0.66 0.31
N VAL A 54 -8.13 0.33 -0.63
CA VAL A 54 -6.67 0.29 -0.39
C VAL A 54 -6.11 1.59 0.18
N GLN A 55 -6.64 2.75 -0.25
CA GLN A 55 -6.21 4.05 0.28
C GLN A 55 -6.70 4.27 1.71
N GLN A 56 -7.94 3.88 2.02
CA GLN A 56 -8.53 3.97 3.36
C GLN A 56 -7.79 3.04 4.34
N ALA A 57 -7.52 1.80 3.91
CA ALA A 57 -6.74 0.82 4.66
C ALA A 57 -5.32 1.34 4.93
N GLY A 58 -4.66 1.89 3.91
CA GLY A 58 -3.33 2.51 4.05
C GLY A 58 -3.32 3.66 5.06
N ALA A 59 -4.29 4.57 4.97
CA ALA A 59 -4.42 5.69 5.92
C ALA A 59 -4.64 5.20 7.36
N GLY A 60 -5.46 4.17 7.56
CA GLY A 60 -5.68 3.54 8.86
C GLY A 60 -4.41 2.91 9.43
N ILE A 61 -3.69 2.14 8.62
CA ILE A 61 -2.43 1.48 9.02
C ILE A 61 -1.38 2.52 9.41
N VAL A 62 -1.19 3.57 8.61
CA VAL A 62 -0.21 4.64 8.92
C VAL A 62 -0.60 5.39 10.20
N SER A 63 -1.90 5.64 10.41
CA SER A 63 -2.37 6.30 11.64
C SER A 63 -2.06 5.47 12.89
N LEU A 64 -2.10 4.14 12.77
CA LEU A 64 -1.80 3.22 13.86
C LEU A 64 -0.32 2.84 13.96
N SER A 65 0.48 3.02 12.91
CA SER A 65 1.88 2.55 12.87
C SER A 65 2.72 3.21 13.97
N GLY A 66 2.54 4.50 14.21
CA GLY A 66 3.24 5.22 15.28
C GLY A 66 2.82 4.78 16.69
N LEU A 67 1.63 4.22 16.86
CA LEU A 67 1.18 3.63 18.11
C LEU A 67 1.81 2.24 18.30
N TYR A 68 1.77 1.39 17.27
CA TYR A 68 2.31 0.03 17.37
C TYR A 68 3.84 -0.02 17.40
N ALA A 69 4.53 0.98 16.83
CA ALA A 69 5.99 1.06 16.86
C ALA A 69 6.54 1.37 18.26
N ASP A 70 5.84 2.19 19.05
CA ASP A 70 6.21 2.53 20.43
C ASP A 70 4.96 2.86 21.26
N PRO A 71 4.26 1.83 21.79
CA PRO A 71 3.02 2.03 22.54
C PRO A 71 3.23 2.88 23.79
N ILE A 72 4.34 2.69 24.51
CA ILE A 72 4.61 3.38 25.77
C ILE A 72 4.91 4.86 25.53
N GLY A 73 5.77 5.18 24.57
CA GLY A 73 6.02 6.57 24.20
C GLY A 73 4.78 7.25 23.63
N ALA A 74 3.93 6.53 22.89
CA ALA A 74 2.65 7.05 22.43
C ALA A 74 1.71 7.41 23.60
N MET A 75 1.59 6.54 24.61
CA MET A 75 0.79 6.81 25.82
C MET A 75 1.34 8.01 26.61
N ARG A 76 2.67 8.11 26.79
CA ARG A 76 3.30 9.27 27.45
C ARG A 76 3.01 10.57 26.71
N ARG A 77 3.16 10.59 25.38
CA ARG A 77 2.81 11.75 24.54
C ARG A 77 1.32 12.13 24.64
N ALA A 78 0.43 11.15 24.84
CA ALA A 78 -1.00 11.41 25.03
C ALA A 78 -1.30 11.99 26.42
N GLN A 79 -0.67 11.47 27.48
CA GLN A 79 -0.78 11.99 28.84
C GLN A 79 -0.30 13.44 28.94
N LEU A 80 0.84 13.77 28.32
CA LEU A 80 1.38 15.14 28.27
C LEU A 80 0.51 16.12 27.48
N ARG A 81 -0.32 15.64 26.55
CA ARG A 81 -1.23 16.46 25.74
C ARG A 81 -2.61 16.65 26.36
N ARG A 82 -2.90 16.01 27.49
CA ARG A 82 -4.17 16.19 28.20
C ARG A 82 -4.13 17.56 28.90
N PRO A 83 -4.98 18.53 28.54
CA PRO A 83 -5.06 19.77 29.31
C PRO A 83 -5.49 19.42 30.73
N GLU A 84 -4.88 20.07 31.71
CA GLU A 84 -5.39 20.03 33.09
C GLU A 84 -6.78 20.64 33.06
N VAL A 85 -7.81 19.78 33.06
CA VAL A 85 -9.17 20.21 33.35
C VAL A 85 -9.17 20.53 34.84
N SER A 86 -8.90 21.79 35.17
CA SER A 86 -9.10 22.32 36.51
C SER A 86 -10.59 22.20 36.84
N ALA A 87 -10.88 21.45 37.91
CA ALA A 87 -12.19 21.42 38.55
C ALA A 87 -12.46 22.75 39.27
#